data_AF-A0A9D4E5C7-F1
#
_entry.id   AF-A0A9D4E5C7-F1
#
_cell.length_a   1.000
_cell.length_b   1.000
_cell.length_c   1.000
_cell.angle_alpha   90.00
_cell.angle_beta   90.00
_cell.angle_gamma   90.00
#
_symmetry.space_group_name_H-M   'P 1'
#
loop_
_entity.id
_entity.type
_entity.pdbx_description
1 polymer ?
#
loop_
_entity_poly.entity_id
_entity_poly.type
_entity_poly.pdbx_seq_one_letter_code
_entity_poly.pdbx_strand_id
1 'polypeptide(L)'
;MDGWMDGWMDGWMDGWMDGWMDGWMDGWMDGWMDGWMDGWMDGWMDGWMAGWMDGWMAGWMDGWMDGGREGGREGGREGGGREGRF
;
A
#
# COMPACT_ATOMS: atom_id res chain seq x y z
N MET A 1 57.81 -22.99 17.53
CA MET A 1 57.46 -22.71 16.12
C MET A 1 55.94 -22.61 15.96
N ASP A 2 55.23 -22.37 17.07
CA ASP A 2 53.86 -22.86 17.22
C ASP A 2 52.87 -21.68 17.25
N GLY A 3 53.28 -20.54 17.83
CA GLY A 3 52.44 -19.34 17.88
C GLY A 3 52.13 -18.67 16.53
N TRP A 4 52.82 -19.05 15.44
CA TRP A 4 52.47 -18.56 14.09
C TRP A 4 51.35 -19.39 13.45
N MET A 5 51.24 -20.68 13.81
CA MET A 5 50.10 -21.52 13.38
C MET A 5 48.86 -21.18 14.20
N ASP A 6 49.02 -20.99 15.52
CA ASP A 6 47.91 -20.64 16.41
C ASP A 6 47.27 -19.30 15.99
N GLY A 7 48.07 -18.25 15.79
CA GLY A 7 47.54 -16.94 15.38
C GLY A 7 46.92 -16.92 13.97
N TRP A 8 47.35 -17.82 13.08
CA TRP A 8 46.75 -17.94 11.75
C TRP A 8 45.43 -18.71 11.78
N MET A 9 45.34 -19.75 12.63
CA MET A 9 44.11 -20.50 12.85
C MET A 9 43.05 -19.64 13.54
N ASP A 10 43.42 -18.92 14.60
CA ASP A 10 42.50 -18.04 15.32
C ASP A 10 41.98 -16.92 14.42
N GLY A 11 42.85 -16.21 13.70
CA GLY A 11 42.42 -15.13 12.81
C GLY A 11 41.55 -15.58 11.63
N TRP A 12 41.77 -16.80 11.13
CA TRP A 12 40.93 -17.37 10.08
C TRP A 12 39.58 -17.84 10.60
N MET A 13 39.56 -18.43 11.80
CA MET A 13 38.34 -18.91 12.45
C MET A 13 37.45 -17.75 12.90
N ASP A 14 38.02 -16.72 13.51
CA ASP A 14 37.31 -15.50 13.91
C ASP A 14 36.76 -14.76 12.68
N GLY A 15 37.58 -14.52 11.66
CA GLY A 15 37.13 -13.81 10.46
C GLY A 15 36.06 -14.55 9.66
N TRP A 16 36.11 -15.88 9.64
CA TRP A 16 35.09 -16.69 8.98
C TRP A 16 33.80 -16.77 9.81
N MET A 17 33.91 -16.87 11.13
CA MET A 17 32.78 -16.95 12.04
C MET A 17 32.05 -15.60 12.12
N ASP A 18 32.76 -14.49 12.25
CA ASP A 18 32.19 -13.14 12.24
C ASP A 18 31.55 -12.83 10.88
N GLY A 19 32.27 -13.05 9.78
CA GLY A 19 31.74 -12.74 8.44
C GLY A 19 30.53 -13.58 8.04
N TRP A 20 30.47 -14.84 8.49
CA TRP A 20 29.32 -15.71 8.23
C TRP A 20 28.15 -15.37 9.15
N MET A 21 28.42 -15.05 10.42
CA MET A 21 27.39 -14.70 11.39
C MET A 21 26.76 -13.34 11.06
N ASP A 22 27.56 -12.32 10.76
CA ASP A 22 27.08 -11.00 10.34
C ASP A 22 26.33 -11.09 9.02
N GLY A 23 26.89 -11.72 7.99
CA GLY A 23 26.25 -11.81 6.68
C GLY A 23 24.94 -12.60 6.68
N TRP A 24 24.85 -13.64 7.51
CA TRP A 24 23.63 -14.42 7.65
C TRP A 24 22.58 -13.71 8.51
N MET A 25 23.01 -13.04 9.59
CA MET A 25 22.13 -12.33 10.49
C MET A 25 21.56 -11.06 9.83
N ASP A 26 22.40 -10.26 9.17
CA ASP A 26 21.96 -9.07 8.41
C ASP A 26 21.09 -9.46 7.23
N GLY A 27 21.51 -10.42 6.41
CA GLY A 27 20.73 -10.83 5.22
C GLY A 27 19.37 -11.45 5.56
N TRP A 28 19.28 -12.18 6.68
CA TRP A 28 18.01 -12.74 7.14
C TRP A 28 17.13 -11.70 7.82
N MET A 29 17.72 -10.80 8.61
CA MET A 29 16.99 -9.75 9.32
C MET A 29 16.46 -8.69 8.35
N ASP A 30 17.28 -8.20 7.42
CA ASP A 30 16.85 -7.25 6.39
C ASP A 30 15.83 -7.88 5.44
N GLY A 31 16.12 -9.08 4.90
CA GLY A 31 15.21 -9.71 3.94
C GLY A 31 13.85 -10.08 4.53
N TRP A 32 13.79 -10.45 5.82
CA TRP A 32 12.54 -10.76 6.49
C TRP A 32 11.81 -9.50 6.93
N MET A 33 12.52 -8.50 7.44
CA MET A 33 11.94 -7.24 7.91
C MET A 33 11.42 -6.40 6.74
N ASP A 34 12.21 -6.21 5.68
CA ASP A 34 11.77 -5.48 4.49
C ASP A 34 10.64 -6.21 3.76
N GLY A 35 10.80 -7.52 3.51
CA GLY A 35 9.79 -8.29 2.76
C GLY A 35 8.44 -8.38 3.49
N TRP A 36 8.45 -8.44 4.82
CA TRP A 36 7.22 -8.48 5.61
C TRP A 36 6.62 -7.09 5.78
N MET A 37 7.44 -6.07 6.01
CA MET A 37 6.99 -4.70 6.22
C MET A 37 6.45 -4.09 4.93
N ASP A 38 7.16 -4.23 3.80
CA ASP A 38 6.71 -3.75 2.49
C ASP A 38 5.46 -4.52 2.03
N GLY A 39 5.49 -5.86 2.08
CA GLY A 39 4.37 -6.67 1.60
C GLY A 39 3.08 -6.45 2.40
N TRP A 40 3.19 -6.23 3.72
CA TRP A 40 2.03 -5.95 4.57
C TRP A 40 1.56 -4.51 4.44
N MET A 41 2.47 -3.54 4.38
CA MET A 41 2.14 -2.12 4.31
C MET A 41 1.56 -1.75 2.95
N ASP A 42 2.17 -2.21 1.84
CA ASP A 42 1.66 -2.01 0.48
C ASP A 42 0.33 -2.74 0.28
N GLY A 43 0.25 -4.01 0.65
CA GLY A 43 -0.98 -4.80 0.48
C GLY A 43 -2.16 -4.25 1.26
N TRP A 44 -1.91 -3.71 2.46
CA TRP A 44 -2.95 -3.11 3.29
C TRP A 44 -3.32 -1.69 2.83
N MET A 45 -2.35 -0.84 2.50
CA MET A 45 -2.63 0.51 1.98
C MET A 45 -3.33 0.44 0.64
N ASP A 46 -2.83 -0.32 -0.33
CA ASP A 46 -3.44 -0.42 -1.66
C ASP A 46 -4.82 -1.07 -1.60
N GLY A 47 -4.97 -2.17 -0.86
CA GLY A 47 -6.26 -2.83 -0.72
C GLY A 47 -7.32 -1.96 -0.04
N TRP A 48 -6.93 -1.20 0.98
CA TRP A 48 -7.84 -0.32 1.71
C TRP A 48 -8.16 0.96 0.93
N MET A 49 -7.16 1.63 0.33
CA MET A 49 -7.40 2.80 -0.51
C MET A 49 -8.23 2.45 -1.73
N ALA A 50 -7.88 1.39 -2.46
CA ALA A 50 -8.60 0.99 -3.67
C ALA A 50 -10.04 0.59 -3.32
N GLY A 51 -10.23 -0.24 -2.30
CA GLY A 51 -11.57 -0.67 -1.87
C GLY A 51 -12.45 0.49 -1.38
N TRP A 52 -11.86 1.45 -0.65
CA TRP A 52 -12.61 2.62 -0.18
C TRP A 52 -12.91 3.62 -1.29
N MET A 53 -11.95 3.91 -2.18
CA MET A 53 -12.18 4.80 -3.33
C MET A 53 -13.19 4.20 -4.30
N ASP A 54 -13.07 2.92 -4.68
CA ASP A 54 -14.02 2.27 -5.58
C ASP A 54 -15.40 2.18 -4.95
N GLY A 55 -15.50 1.77 -3.68
CA GLY A 55 -16.78 1.67 -2.98
C GLY A 55 -17.48 3.03 -2.84
N TRP A 56 -16.73 4.09 -2.53
CA TRP A 56 -17.27 5.44 -2.40
C TRP A 56 -17.64 6.06 -3.76
N MET A 57 -16.79 5.93 -4.79
CA MET A 57 -17.11 6.39 -6.14
C MET A 57 -18.32 5.66 -6.70
N ALA A 58 -18.37 4.33 -6.58
CA ALA A 58 -19.48 3.53 -7.09
C ALA A 58 -20.78 3.88 -6.37
N GLY A 59 -20.77 3.95 -5.03
CA GLY A 59 -21.95 4.31 -4.26
C GLY A 59 -22.44 5.74 -4.51
N TRP A 60 -21.53 6.69 -4.72
CA TRP A 60 -21.88 8.07 -5.04
C TRP A 60 -22.38 8.22 -6.49
N MET A 61 -21.74 7.57 -7.47
CA MET A 61 -22.21 7.58 -8.86
C MET A 61 -23.57 6.90 -9.01
N ASP A 62 -23.79 5.74 -8.37
CA ASP A 62 -25.09 5.05 -8.39
C ASP A 62 -26.16 5.90 -7.71
N GLY A 63 -25.89 6.44 -6.52
CA GLY A 63 -26.86 7.29 -5.81
C GLY A 63 -27.21 8.59 -6.56
N TRP A 64 -26.23 9.18 -7.25
CA TRP A 64 -26.44 10.40 -8.04
C TRP A 64 -27.14 10.13 -9.37
N MET A 65 -26.80 9.04 -10.07
CA MET A 65 -27.48 8.64 -11.30
C MET A 65 -28.91 8.17 -11.04
N ASP A 66 -29.16 7.42 -9.96
CA ASP A 66 -30.49 6.89 -9.65
C ASP A 66 -31.39 7.98 -9.04
N GLY A 67 -30.87 8.76 -8.09
CA GLY A 67 -31.59 9.90 -7.50
C GLY A 67 -31.85 11.04 -8.48
N GLY A 68 -30.97 11.29 -9.45
CA GLY A 68 -31.16 12.28 -10.50
C GLY A 68 -32.20 11.86 -11.56
N ARG A 69 -32.37 10.55 -11.78
CA ARG A 69 -33.33 10.01 -12.75
C ARG A 69 -34.77 10.00 -12.20
N GLU A 70 -34.94 9.82 -10.89
CA GLU A 70 -36.23 10.00 -10.22
C GLU A 70 -36.53 11.47 -9.91
N GLY A 71 -35.58 12.26 -9.41
CA GLY A 71 -35.81 13.67 -9.05
C GLY A 71 -35.99 14.62 -10.24
N GLY A 72 -35.39 14.30 -11.40
CA GLY A 72 -35.44 15.16 -12.59
C GLY A 72 -36.75 15.11 -13.37
N ARG A 73 -37.59 14.08 -13.15
CA ARG A 73 -38.85 13.93 -13.89
C ARG A 73 -40.02 14.70 -13.26
N GLU A 74 -39.93 15.02 -11.97
CA GLU A 74 -40.95 15.81 -11.24
C GLU A 74 -40.61 17.31 -11.11
N GLY A 75 -39.34 17.71 -11.10
CA GLY A 75 -38.95 19.12 -10.92
C GLY A 75 -38.95 20.01 -12.18
N GLY A 76 -39.17 19.44 -13.37
CA GLY A 76 -38.86 20.11 -14.65
C GLY A 76 -40.02 20.74 -15.42
N ARG A 77 -41.24 20.80 -14.89
CA ARG A 77 -42.43 21.25 -15.66
C ARG A 77 -43.19 22.46 -15.13
N GLU A 78 -42.70 23.13 -14.10
CA GLU A 78 -43.32 24.34 -13.55
C GLU A 78 -42.30 25.48 -13.43
N GLY A 79 -41.93 26.09 -14.57
CA GLY A 79 -40.99 27.23 -14.52
C GLY A 79 -40.80 28.01 -15.81
N GLY A 80 -41.65 27.83 -16.82
CA GLY A 80 -41.47 28.49 -18.12
C GLY A 80 -42.80 28.86 -18.75
N GLY A 81 -43.42 29.94 -18.27
CA GLY A 81 -44.68 30.39 -18.83
C GLY A 81 -44.98 31.85 -18.54
N ARG A 82 -44.67 32.69 -19.54
CA ARG A 82 -45.22 34.04 -19.80
C ARG A 82 -44.49 35.23 -19.16
N GLU A 83 -43.37 35.61 -19.77
CA GLU A 83 -43.10 37.03 -20.01
C GLU A 83 -43.43 37.35 -21.47
N GLY A 84 -44.37 38.26 -21.66
CA GLY A 84 -44.90 38.67 -22.95
C GLY A 84 -46.07 39.62 -22.75
N ARG A 85 -45.80 40.79 -22.15
CA ARG A 85 -46.73 41.92 -22.12
C ARG A 85 -46.67 42.64 -23.47
N PHE A 86 -47.73 42.49 -24.25
CA PHE A 86 -48.32 43.58 -25.05
C PHE A 86 -49.65 43.94 -24.39
#